data_AF-A0A1H0WJV3-F1
#
_entry.id   AF-A0A1H0WJV3-F1
#
_cell.length_a   1.000
_cell.length_b   1.000
_cell.length_c   1.000
_cell.angle_alpha   90.00
_cell.angle_beta   90.00
_cell.angle_gamma   90.00
#
_symmetry.space_group_name_H-M   'P 1'
#
loop_
_entity.id
_entity.type
_entity.pdbx_description
1 polymer ?
#
loop_
_entity_poly.entity_id
_entity_poly.type
_entity_poly.pdbx_seq_one_letter_code
_entity_poly.pdbx_strand_id
1 'polypeptide(L)'
;MNTETVSNGPTSNLVLVSVNDQSHQLGDHSPIGRQILSAAGLSPATDYALLQLRNDGSVEEIGPDENASLVDAEGGTRFYAWKTDRLFYFTLDERKFPWTDEISEEMLRNICRVPVGKSIWIDRQGVPDQELEPGSRLDLKGGGIERLYTKARLWKLDVQGTIIDSETQHIQVKVALTKAGIDLSKPWIIVLLVTGQPKRTVSLDTMIDLATPGIERIRLMPDKINNGDGQSMRRNFELLPKDVVYLNRLHPGWEAIEENETRWLVLPQYRLPLGYTVETTMVAVRVPGPYPAAEIDMFYCYPPLVLASGAQIPQTSTGVDIGGRQFQQWSRHRDAGVWSPAHDCILTHMGLVEESLNREVGL
;
A
#
# COMPACT_ATOMS: atom_id res chain seq x y z
N MET A 1 74.44 -11.25 -16.03
CA MET A 1 73.22 -10.73 -16.66
C MET A 1 72.65 -11.84 -17.52
N ASN A 2 71.82 -12.70 -16.92
CA ASN A 2 71.11 -13.75 -17.66
C ASN A 2 69.71 -13.23 -17.95
N THR A 3 69.39 -13.16 -19.24
CA THR A 3 68.06 -12.91 -19.77
C THR A 3 67.21 -14.16 -19.56
N GLU A 4 66.30 -14.13 -18.59
CA GLU A 4 65.22 -15.12 -18.49
C GLU A 4 64.17 -14.83 -19.55
N THR A 5 63.94 -15.84 -20.39
CA THR A 5 62.94 -15.88 -21.44
C THR A 5 61.59 -16.13 -20.78
N VAL A 6 60.71 -15.13 -20.76
CA VAL A 6 59.31 -15.31 -20.33
C VAL A 6 58.58 -16.10 -21.40
N SER A 7 58.27 -17.36 -21.09
CA SER A 7 57.36 -18.21 -21.86
C SER A 7 55.94 -17.65 -21.71
N ASN A 8 55.44 -16.98 -22.76
CA ASN A 8 54.01 -16.72 -22.91
C ASN A 8 53.31 -18.05 -23.22
N GLY A 9 52.67 -18.64 -22.22
CA GLY A 9 51.68 -19.70 -22.43
C GLY A 9 50.49 -19.17 -23.24
N PRO A 10 49.76 -20.03 -23.97
CA PRO A 10 48.64 -19.59 -24.79
C PRO A 10 47.55 -19.01 -23.88
N THR A 11 47.14 -17.78 -24.15
CA THR A 11 45.91 -17.19 -23.62
C THR A 11 44.77 -18.13 -23.99
N SER A 12 44.24 -18.86 -23.01
CA SER A 12 43.08 -19.72 -23.15
C SER A 12 41.87 -18.86 -23.49
N ASN A 13 41.60 -18.74 -24.79
CA ASN A 13 40.50 -17.97 -25.35
C ASN A 13 39.19 -18.76 -25.20
N LEU A 14 38.83 -19.08 -23.95
CA LEU A 14 37.68 -19.90 -23.60
C LEU A 14 36.41 -19.07 -23.73
N VAL A 15 35.41 -19.62 -24.42
CA VAL A 15 34.08 -19.03 -24.53
C VAL A 15 33.14 -19.70 -23.54
N LEU A 16 32.38 -18.88 -22.80
CA LEU A 16 31.39 -19.37 -21.86
C LEU A 16 30.03 -19.47 -22.55
N VAL A 17 29.46 -20.67 -22.55
CA VAL A 17 28.09 -20.91 -23.00
C VAL A 17 27.26 -21.45 -21.84
N SER A 18 25.96 -21.20 -21.85
CA SER A 18 25.03 -21.81 -20.90
C SER A 18 24.21 -22.88 -21.61
N VAL A 19 24.21 -24.11 -21.11
CA VAL A 19 23.37 -25.21 -21.59
C VAL A 19 22.48 -25.67 -20.44
N ASN A 20 21.15 -25.61 -20.59
CA ASN A 20 20.20 -25.95 -19.53
C ASN A 20 20.50 -25.22 -18.20
N ASP A 21 20.78 -23.91 -18.30
CA ASP A 21 21.13 -23.01 -17.20
C ASP A 21 22.46 -23.34 -16.48
N GLN A 22 23.27 -24.25 -17.03
CA GLN A 22 24.61 -24.58 -16.53
C GLN A 22 25.70 -24.00 -17.44
N SER A 23 26.73 -23.41 -16.85
CA SER A 23 27.82 -22.78 -17.60
C SER A 23 28.90 -23.78 -18.00
N HIS A 24 29.26 -23.80 -19.28
CA HIS A 24 30.29 -24.66 -19.87
C HIS A 24 31.33 -23.83 -20.63
N GLN A 25 32.60 -24.23 -20.52
CA GLN A 25 33.69 -23.59 -21.24
C GLN A 25 33.98 -24.34 -22.54
N LEU A 26 34.05 -23.61 -23.64
CA LEU A 26 34.44 -24.10 -24.95
C LEU A 26 35.79 -23.50 -25.36
N GLY A 27 36.62 -24.29 -26.04
CA GLY A 27 37.90 -23.82 -26.59
C GLY A 27 37.79 -23.14 -27.96
N ASP A 28 36.56 -22.97 -28.47
CA ASP A 28 36.28 -22.52 -29.84
C ASP A 28 35.21 -21.41 -29.83
N HIS A 29 35.39 -20.42 -30.71
CA HIS A 29 34.52 -19.25 -30.91
C HIS A 29 33.45 -19.50 -31.97
N SER A 30 33.50 -20.62 -32.68
CA SER A 30 32.48 -21.05 -33.65
C SER A 30 32.15 -22.54 -33.47
N PRO A 31 31.71 -22.95 -32.26
CA PRO A 31 31.48 -24.35 -31.98
C PRO A 31 30.30 -24.90 -32.77
N ILE A 32 30.40 -26.17 -33.18
CA ILE A 32 29.26 -26.90 -33.71
C ILE A 32 28.38 -27.46 -32.59
N GLY A 33 27.11 -27.78 -32.90
CA GLY A 33 26.15 -28.32 -31.93
C GLY A 33 26.69 -29.51 -31.13
N ARG A 34 27.43 -30.43 -31.77
CA ARG A 34 28.06 -31.59 -31.12
C ARG A 34 29.08 -31.22 -30.05
N GLN A 35 29.87 -30.16 -30.26
CA GLN A 35 30.85 -29.70 -29.27
C GLN A 35 30.14 -29.11 -28.05
N ILE A 36 29.06 -28.35 -28.26
CA ILE A 36 28.24 -27.78 -27.20
C ILE A 36 27.59 -28.90 -26.37
N LEU A 37 26.94 -29.87 -27.03
CA LEU A 37 26.32 -31.02 -26.37
C LEU A 37 27.36 -31.86 -25.60
N SER A 38 28.52 -32.12 -26.21
CA SER A 38 29.60 -32.88 -25.57
C SER A 38 30.17 -32.15 -24.34
N ALA A 39 30.30 -30.82 -24.37
CA ALA A 39 30.75 -30.03 -23.24
C ALA A 39 29.76 -30.07 -22.07
N ALA A 40 28.47 -30.25 -22.36
CA ALA A 40 27.41 -30.48 -21.39
C ALA A 40 27.26 -31.96 -20.95
N GLY A 41 28.11 -32.87 -21.46
CA GLY A 41 28.03 -34.30 -21.15
C GLY A 41 26.88 -35.05 -21.83
N LEU A 42 26.26 -34.45 -22.85
CA LEU A 42 25.11 -34.99 -23.58
C LEU A 42 25.59 -35.76 -24.81
N SER A 43 25.57 -37.10 -24.71
CA SER A 43 26.08 -38.01 -25.76
C SER A 43 25.19 -39.27 -25.87
N PRO A 44 25.03 -39.86 -27.07
CA PRO A 44 25.50 -39.34 -28.37
C PRO A 44 24.72 -38.09 -28.77
N ALA A 45 25.37 -37.11 -29.41
CA ALA A 45 24.77 -35.82 -29.75
C ALA A 45 23.50 -35.94 -30.62
N THR A 46 23.36 -37.02 -31.41
CA THR A 46 22.20 -37.28 -32.26
C THR A 46 20.93 -37.65 -31.50
N ASP A 47 21.05 -38.03 -30.22
CA ASP A 47 19.89 -38.34 -29.37
C ASP A 47 19.25 -37.07 -28.78
N TYR A 48 19.87 -35.91 -28.98
CA TYR A 48 19.49 -34.65 -28.35
C TYR A 48 19.16 -33.58 -29.39
N ALA A 49 18.07 -32.85 -29.17
CA ALA A 49 17.82 -31.59 -29.85
C ALA A 49 18.56 -30.48 -29.09
N LEU A 50 19.21 -29.57 -29.81
CA LEU A 50 19.89 -28.40 -29.26
C LEU A 50 19.19 -27.14 -29.78
N LEU A 51 18.63 -26.34 -28.89
CA LEU A 51 18.01 -25.06 -29.21
C LEU A 51 18.89 -23.90 -28.74
N GLN A 52 19.05 -22.88 -29.57
CA GLN A 52 19.73 -21.64 -29.22
C GLN A 52 18.71 -20.52 -29.01
N LEU A 53 18.77 -19.84 -27.86
CA LEU A 53 18.02 -18.60 -27.61
C LEU A 53 18.87 -17.41 -28.05
N ARG A 54 18.40 -16.67 -29.05
CA ARG A 54 19.11 -15.54 -29.66
C ARG A 54 18.80 -14.23 -28.93
N ASN A 55 19.64 -13.22 -29.16
CA ASN A 55 19.51 -11.89 -28.53
C ASN A 55 18.29 -11.08 -29.00
N ASP A 56 17.69 -11.44 -30.13
CA ASP A 56 16.41 -10.89 -30.60
C ASP A 56 15.20 -11.63 -30.00
N GLY A 57 15.45 -12.68 -29.20
CA GLY A 57 14.43 -13.54 -28.61
C GLY A 57 13.83 -14.53 -29.60
N SER A 58 14.50 -14.84 -30.72
CA SER A 58 14.19 -16.02 -31.54
C SER A 58 14.81 -17.28 -30.92
N VAL A 59 14.19 -18.42 -31.19
CA VAL A 59 14.69 -19.74 -30.78
C VAL A 59 14.86 -20.59 -32.03
N GLU A 60 16.06 -21.11 -32.24
CA GLU A 60 16.43 -21.89 -33.42
C GLU A 60 17.01 -23.24 -32.99
N GLU A 61 16.74 -24.27 -33.77
CA GLU A 61 17.39 -25.57 -33.61
C GLU A 61 18.76 -25.54 -34.30
N ILE A 62 19.79 -26.02 -33.61
CA ILE A 62 21.14 -26.20 -34.14
C ILE A 62 21.42 -27.69 -34.28
N GLY A 63 21.63 -28.15 -35.51
CA GLY A 63 22.00 -29.53 -35.77
C GLY A 63 23.36 -29.91 -35.14
N PRO A 64 23.64 -31.20 -34.89
CA PRO A 64 24.91 -31.63 -34.31
C PRO A 64 26.15 -31.19 -35.09
N ASP A 65 26.05 -31.09 -36.42
CA ASP A 65 27.16 -30.71 -37.31
C ASP A 65 27.02 -29.28 -37.87
N GLU A 66 26.10 -28.49 -37.30
CA GLU A 66 25.86 -27.10 -37.65
C GLU A 66 26.61 -26.14 -36.70
N ASN A 67 27.12 -25.04 -37.24
CA ASN A 67 27.81 -24.01 -36.47
C ASN A 67 26.81 -23.18 -35.65
N ALA A 68 27.04 -23.08 -34.35
CA ALA A 68 26.32 -22.13 -33.51
C ALA A 68 26.99 -20.76 -33.58
N SER A 69 26.21 -19.74 -33.92
CA SER A 69 26.67 -18.35 -33.86
C SER A 69 26.69 -17.89 -32.41
N LEU A 70 27.88 -17.81 -31.80
CA LEU A 70 28.06 -17.17 -30.50
C LEU A 70 28.08 -15.66 -30.71
N VAL A 71 27.24 -14.92 -29.99
CA VAL A 71 27.26 -13.45 -30.03
C VAL A 71 27.97 -12.98 -28.76
N ASP A 72 29.03 -12.19 -28.93
CA ASP A 72 29.75 -11.52 -27.85
C ASP A 72 28.83 -10.49 -27.17
N ALA A 73 28.05 -10.95 -26.20
CA ALA A 73 27.25 -10.11 -25.33
C ALA A 73 27.55 -10.49 -23.88
N GLU A 74 27.58 -9.48 -23.00
CA GLU A 74 27.91 -9.57 -21.55
C GLU A 74 27.01 -10.51 -20.71
N GLY A 75 26.19 -11.36 -21.35
CA GLY A 75 25.30 -12.34 -20.72
C GLY A 75 25.47 -13.80 -21.17
N GLY A 76 26.43 -14.09 -22.06
CA GLY A 76 26.68 -15.45 -22.59
C GLY A 76 25.59 -15.95 -23.56
N THR A 77 25.97 -16.86 -24.46
CA THR A 77 25.00 -17.50 -25.38
C THR A 77 24.28 -18.63 -24.64
N ARG A 78 22.93 -18.65 -24.70
CA ARG A 78 22.09 -19.64 -24.02
C ARG A 78 21.60 -20.71 -24.97
N PHE A 79 21.71 -21.95 -24.52
CA PHE A 79 21.27 -23.15 -25.19
C PHE A 79 20.39 -23.98 -24.28
N TYR A 80 19.47 -24.70 -24.88
CA TYR A 80 18.67 -25.71 -24.21
C TYR A 80 18.77 -27.03 -24.97
N ALA A 81 18.90 -28.14 -24.23
CA ALA A 81 19.10 -29.44 -24.82
C ALA A 81 18.31 -30.52 -24.09
N TRP A 82 17.60 -31.34 -24.85
CA TRP A 82 16.82 -32.46 -24.33
C TRP A 82 16.99 -33.68 -25.20
N LYS A 83 16.94 -34.86 -24.57
CA LYS A 83 16.92 -36.13 -25.26
C LYS A 83 15.54 -36.32 -25.90
N THR A 84 15.43 -36.16 -27.22
CA THR A 84 14.16 -36.23 -27.95
C THR A 84 14.38 -36.60 -29.41
N ASP A 85 13.39 -37.25 -30.04
CA ASP A 85 13.40 -37.60 -31.47
C ASP A 85 12.71 -36.54 -32.36
N ARG A 86 12.01 -35.58 -31.74
CA ARG A 86 11.25 -34.54 -32.42
C ARG A 86 11.11 -33.28 -31.58
N LEU A 87 10.83 -32.18 -32.27
CA LEU A 87 10.40 -30.91 -31.68
C LEU A 87 8.93 -30.65 -32.03
N PHE A 88 8.26 -29.98 -31.12
CA PHE A 88 6.92 -29.44 -31.30
C PHE A 88 7.01 -27.94 -31.54
N TYR A 89 5.90 -27.34 -31.97
CA TYR A 89 5.85 -25.91 -32.25
C TYR A 89 4.67 -25.27 -31.56
N PHE A 90 4.89 -24.06 -31.06
CA PHE A 90 3.84 -23.15 -30.63
C PHE A 90 4.05 -21.78 -31.29
N THR A 91 3.00 -20.95 -31.29
CA THR A 91 3.12 -19.53 -31.64
C THR A 91 2.79 -18.66 -30.45
N LEU A 92 3.51 -17.55 -30.27
CA LEU A 92 3.12 -16.47 -29.35
C LEU A 92 3.14 -15.14 -30.11
N ASP A 93 2.01 -14.42 -30.11
CA ASP A 93 1.87 -13.15 -30.85
C ASP A 93 2.33 -13.30 -32.32
N GLU A 94 1.86 -14.36 -32.98
CA GLU A 94 2.19 -14.77 -34.37
C GLU A 94 3.65 -15.20 -34.62
N ARG A 95 4.52 -15.20 -33.61
CA ARG A 95 5.90 -15.69 -33.72
C ARG A 95 5.95 -17.18 -33.40
N LYS A 96 6.56 -17.98 -34.27
CA LYS A 96 6.67 -19.43 -34.12
C LYS A 96 7.96 -19.83 -33.41
N PHE A 97 7.87 -20.78 -32.49
CA PHE A 97 9.00 -21.27 -31.68
C PHE A 97 9.06 -22.80 -31.69
N PRO A 98 10.24 -23.41 -31.87
CA PRO A 98 10.46 -24.82 -31.61
C PRO A 98 10.64 -25.08 -30.11
N TRP A 99 10.09 -26.19 -29.61
CA TRP A 99 10.29 -26.63 -28.22
C TRP A 99 10.08 -28.15 -28.06
N THR A 100 10.26 -28.66 -26.84
CA THR A 100 9.94 -30.05 -26.47
C THR A 100 8.44 -30.29 -26.33
N ASP A 101 8.05 -31.45 -25.81
CA ASP A 101 6.66 -31.89 -25.70
C ASP A 101 5.82 -31.10 -24.68
N GLU A 102 6.46 -30.41 -23.74
CA GLU A 102 5.81 -29.56 -22.74
C GLU A 102 6.66 -28.31 -22.47
N ILE A 103 6.00 -27.19 -22.15
CA ILE A 103 6.65 -25.95 -21.71
C ILE A 103 5.93 -25.33 -20.51
N SER A 104 6.67 -24.82 -19.52
CA SER A 104 6.08 -24.07 -18.41
C SER A 104 5.76 -22.62 -18.82
N GLU A 105 4.76 -22.02 -18.18
CA GLU A 105 4.43 -20.59 -18.37
C GLU A 105 5.64 -19.69 -18.09
N GLU A 106 6.43 -19.99 -17.04
CA GLU A 106 7.66 -19.26 -16.70
C GLU A 106 8.70 -19.32 -17.84
N MET A 107 8.87 -20.49 -18.45
CA MET A 107 9.80 -20.67 -19.56
C MET A 107 9.30 -19.97 -20.82
N LEU A 108 7.99 -20.06 -21.14
CA LEU A 108 7.36 -19.28 -22.21
C LEU A 108 7.64 -17.77 -22.03
N ARG A 109 7.48 -17.28 -20.80
CA ARG A 109 7.78 -15.89 -20.44
C ARG A 109 9.22 -15.49 -20.73
N ASN A 110 10.16 -16.35 -20.33
CA ASN A 110 11.59 -16.12 -20.50
C ASN A 110 11.98 -16.12 -21.99
N ILE A 111 11.65 -17.19 -22.72
CA ILE A 111 12.10 -17.35 -24.11
C ILE A 111 11.40 -16.37 -25.06
N CYS A 112 10.11 -16.09 -24.84
CA CYS A 112 9.35 -15.17 -25.68
C CYS A 112 9.42 -13.71 -25.20
N ARG A 113 10.10 -13.44 -24.08
CA ARG A 113 10.26 -12.11 -23.48
C ARG A 113 8.94 -11.41 -23.16
N VAL A 114 8.00 -12.15 -22.59
CA VAL A 114 6.68 -11.62 -22.24
C VAL A 114 6.81 -10.63 -21.07
N PRO A 115 6.32 -9.38 -21.17
CA PRO A 115 6.36 -8.41 -20.08
C PRO A 115 5.56 -8.85 -18.85
N VAL A 116 5.99 -8.49 -17.64
CA VAL A 116 5.32 -8.88 -16.37
C VAL A 116 3.84 -8.45 -16.33
N GLY A 117 3.49 -7.34 -16.96
CA GLY A 117 2.10 -6.82 -17.03
C GLY A 117 1.18 -7.49 -18.06
N LYS A 118 1.59 -8.59 -18.71
CA LYS A 118 0.74 -9.33 -19.67
C LYS A 118 0.37 -10.73 -19.19
N SER A 119 -0.84 -11.18 -19.47
CA SER A 119 -1.21 -12.59 -19.36
C SER A 119 -1.05 -13.30 -20.70
N ILE A 120 -0.78 -14.60 -20.65
CA ILE A 120 -0.64 -15.47 -21.83
C ILE A 120 -1.95 -16.24 -21.96
N TRP A 121 -2.54 -16.22 -23.16
CA TRP A 121 -3.80 -16.89 -23.47
C TRP A 121 -3.59 -17.92 -24.56
N ILE A 122 -4.36 -19.00 -24.51
CA ILE A 122 -4.35 -20.10 -25.47
C ILE A 122 -5.60 -19.96 -26.34
N ASP A 123 -5.39 -19.88 -27.66
CA ASP A 123 -6.44 -19.93 -28.68
C ASP A 123 -6.52 -21.35 -29.26
N ARG A 124 -7.66 -22.01 -29.04
CA ARG A 124 -7.97 -23.33 -29.60
C ARG A 124 -9.29 -23.27 -30.36
N GLN A 125 -9.28 -23.78 -31.59
CA GLN A 125 -10.48 -23.77 -32.42
C GLN A 125 -11.67 -24.45 -31.73
N GLY A 126 -12.77 -23.71 -31.62
CA GLY A 126 -14.03 -24.22 -31.05
C GLY A 126 -14.05 -24.32 -29.52
N VAL A 127 -13.02 -23.83 -28.83
CA VAL A 127 -12.97 -23.73 -27.37
C VAL A 127 -12.81 -22.26 -26.98
N PRO A 128 -13.48 -21.76 -25.92
CA PRO A 128 -13.22 -20.42 -25.41
C PRO A 128 -11.74 -20.24 -25.03
N ASP A 129 -11.17 -19.09 -25.38
CA ASP A 129 -9.79 -18.75 -25.04
C ASP A 129 -9.54 -18.91 -23.54
N GLN A 130 -8.44 -19.56 -23.19
CA GLN A 130 -8.09 -19.87 -21.81
C GLN A 130 -6.80 -19.16 -21.41
N GLU A 131 -6.80 -18.48 -20.25
CA GLU A 131 -5.56 -17.96 -19.67
C GLU A 131 -4.67 -19.11 -19.22
N LEU A 132 -3.40 -19.08 -19.63
CA LEU A 132 -2.38 -19.98 -19.10
C LEU A 132 -1.95 -19.45 -17.73
N GLU A 133 -2.43 -20.10 -16.67
CA GLU A 133 -2.19 -19.69 -15.30
C GLU A 133 -0.68 -19.65 -14.96
N PRO A 134 -0.21 -18.68 -14.15
CA PRO A 134 1.19 -18.63 -13.73
C PRO A 134 1.67 -19.95 -13.10
N GLY A 135 2.83 -20.43 -13.54
CA GLY A 135 3.42 -21.70 -13.06
C GLY A 135 2.76 -22.97 -13.61
N SER A 136 1.70 -22.86 -14.43
CA SER A 136 1.14 -23.99 -15.14
C SER A 136 2.06 -24.46 -16.28
N ARG A 137 1.73 -25.63 -16.84
CA ARG A 137 2.45 -26.23 -17.95
C ARG A 137 1.52 -26.44 -19.13
N LEU A 138 2.04 -26.21 -20.32
CA LEU A 138 1.36 -26.37 -21.59
C LEU A 138 1.91 -27.59 -22.32
N ASP A 139 1.04 -28.57 -22.58
CA ASP A 139 1.33 -29.73 -23.42
C ASP A 139 1.28 -29.32 -24.90
N LEU A 140 2.34 -29.61 -25.64
CA LEU A 140 2.51 -29.32 -27.07
C LEU A 140 2.31 -30.56 -27.95
N LYS A 141 2.03 -31.74 -27.36
CA LYS A 141 1.76 -32.99 -28.10
C LYS A 141 0.39 -33.03 -28.78
N GLY A 142 -0.41 -31.99 -28.61
CA GLY A 142 -1.71 -31.83 -29.25
C GLY A 142 -1.63 -31.89 -30.78
N GLY A 143 -2.79 -32.02 -31.42
CA GLY A 143 -2.88 -31.99 -32.88
C GLY A 143 -2.69 -30.57 -33.41
N GLY A 144 -1.58 -30.31 -34.10
CA GLY A 144 -1.30 -29.03 -34.74
C GLY A 144 -0.29 -28.17 -33.98
N ILE A 145 -0.38 -26.85 -34.15
CA ILE A 145 0.48 -25.87 -33.48
C ILE A 145 -0.37 -25.19 -32.42
N GLU A 146 0.07 -25.22 -31.15
CA GLU A 146 -0.60 -24.46 -30.09
C GLU A 146 -0.43 -22.96 -30.34
N ARG A 147 -1.54 -22.22 -30.34
CA ARG A 147 -1.54 -20.79 -30.59
C ARG A 147 -1.74 -20.02 -29.31
N LEU A 148 -0.79 -19.15 -28.99
CA LEU A 148 -0.82 -18.30 -27.82
C LEU A 148 -0.77 -16.83 -28.23
N TYR A 149 -1.34 -15.98 -27.40
CA TYR A 149 -1.23 -14.53 -27.54
C TYR A 149 -1.16 -13.86 -26.17
N THR A 150 -0.61 -12.66 -26.14
CA THR A 150 -0.48 -11.88 -24.92
C THR A 150 -1.57 -10.82 -24.82
N LYS A 151 -2.15 -10.68 -23.63
CA LYS A 151 -3.15 -9.66 -23.31
C LYS A 151 -2.69 -8.84 -22.12
N ALA A 152 -3.01 -7.54 -22.07
CA ALA A 152 -2.72 -6.72 -20.89
C ALA A 152 -3.43 -7.31 -19.67
N ARG A 153 -2.67 -7.60 -18.60
CA ARG A 153 -3.20 -8.06 -17.32
C ARG A 153 -3.66 -6.83 -16.54
N LEU A 154 -4.93 -6.48 -16.72
CA LEU A 154 -5.55 -5.34 -16.05
C LEU A 154 -6.27 -5.82 -14.79
N TRP A 155 -5.73 -5.43 -13.64
CA TRP A 155 -6.36 -5.57 -12.35
C TRP A 155 -7.30 -4.40 -12.11
N LYS A 156 -8.48 -4.67 -11.57
CA LYS A 156 -9.51 -3.66 -11.36
C LYS A 156 -9.58 -3.28 -9.89
N LEU A 157 -9.62 -1.98 -9.63
CA LEU A 157 -9.85 -1.43 -8.30
C LEU A 157 -10.97 -0.40 -8.38
N ASP A 158 -11.97 -0.49 -7.51
CA ASP A 158 -13.03 0.50 -7.40
C ASP A 158 -12.62 1.57 -6.38
N VAL A 159 -12.46 2.81 -6.84
CA VAL A 159 -12.16 3.97 -6.01
C VAL A 159 -13.38 4.88 -5.99
N GLN A 160 -14.13 4.84 -4.89
CA GLN A 160 -15.31 5.67 -4.68
C GLN A 160 -16.39 5.52 -5.79
N GLY A 161 -16.50 4.35 -6.42
CA GLY A 161 -17.40 4.07 -7.53
C GLY A 161 -16.76 4.17 -8.92
N THR A 162 -15.52 4.69 -9.02
CA THR A 162 -14.75 4.74 -10.25
C THR A 162 -13.84 3.52 -10.35
N ILE A 163 -14.07 2.65 -11.33
CA ILE A 163 -13.17 1.53 -11.60
C ILE A 163 -11.93 2.03 -12.33
N ILE A 164 -10.77 1.80 -11.74
CA ILE A 164 -9.47 2.05 -12.37
C ILE A 164 -8.80 0.72 -12.73
N ASP A 165 -7.95 0.76 -13.76
CA ASP A 165 -7.11 -0.36 -14.15
C ASP A 165 -5.67 -0.19 -13.60
N SER A 166 -5.10 -1.32 -13.17
CA SER A 166 -3.71 -1.46 -12.77
C SER A 166 -3.05 -2.56 -13.59
N GLU A 167 -1.87 -2.29 -14.15
CA GLU A 167 -1.08 -3.27 -14.90
C GLU A 167 -0.29 -4.21 -13.98
N THR A 168 -0.23 -3.87 -12.68
CA THR A 168 0.45 -4.64 -11.64
C THR A 168 -0.57 -5.11 -10.60
N GLN A 169 -0.32 -6.30 -10.04
CA GLN A 169 -1.13 -6.86 -8.95
C GLN A 169 -1.12 -5.97 -7.71
N HIS A 170 0.00 -5.29 -7.46
CA HIS A 170 0.15 -4.37 -6.34
C HIS A 170 0.04 -2.92 -6.82
N ILE A 171 -0.79 -2.12 -6.16
CA ILE A 171 -0.93 -0.68 -6.44
C ILE A 171 -0.88 0.14 -5.15
N GLN A 172 -0.14 1.25 -5.18
CA GLN A 172 -0.09 2.18 -4.05
C GLN A 172 -1.39 2.99 -3.97
N VAL A 173 -1.94 3.20 -2.77
CA VAL A 173 -3.17 3.99 -2.56
C VAL A 173 -3.06 5.37 -3.23
N LYS A 174 -1.96 6.09 -3.05
CA LYS A 174 -1.72 7.40 -3.69
C LYS A 174 -1.91 7.34 -5.21
N VAL A 175 -1.29 6.35 -5.86
CA VAL A 175 -1.37 6.15 -7.32
C VAL A 175 -2.80 5.81 -7.74
N ALA A 176 -3.48 4.94 -7.00
CA ALA A 176 -4.87 4.59 -7.27
C ALA A 176 -5.79 5.81 -7.20
N LEU A 177 -5.66 6.63 -6.15
CA LEU A 177 -6.45 7.84 -5.99
C LEU A 177 -6.18 8.87 -7.09
N THR A 178 -4.92 9.06 -7.48
CA THR A 178 -4.55 9.92 -8.60
C THR A 178 -5.15 9.42 -9.92
N LYS A 179 -5.07 8.11 -10.20
CA LYS A 179 -5.71 7.50 -11.39
C LYS A 179 -7.23 7.69 -11.40
N ALA A 180 -7.87 7.71 -10.23
CA ALA A 180 -9.30 7.97 -10.08
C ALA A 180 -9.67 9.46 -10.11
N GLY A 181 -8.70 10.38 -10.29
CA GLY A 181 -8.94 11.82 -10.35
C GLY A 181 -9.23 12.47 -9.00
N ILE A 182 -8.82 11.85 -7.89
CA ILE A 182 -9.07 12.35 -6.55
C ILE A 182 -8.04 13.43 -6.20
N ASP A 183 -8.53 14.56 -5.69
CA ASP A 183 -7.73 15.67 -5.17
C ASP A 183 -7.09 15.30 -3.83
N LEU A 184 -5.80 15.00 -3.86
CA LEU A 184 -5.00 14.62 -2.69
C LEU A 184 -4.57 15.79 -1.80
N SER A 185 -4.89 17.05 -2.18
CA SER A 185 -4.64 18.21 -1.30
C SER A 185 -5.63 18.28 -0.12
N LYS A 186 -6.73 17.55 -0.20
CA LYS A 186 -7.77 17.49 0.82
C LYS A 186 -7.53 16.33 1.79
N PRO A 187 -7.88 16.47 3.08
CA PRO A 187 -7.79 15.38 4.03
C PRO A 187 -8.89 14.34 3.77
N TRP A 188 -8.48 13.09 3.59
CA TRP A 188 -9.36 11.95 3.34
C TRP A 188 -9.15 10.86 4.38
N ILE A 189 -10.24 10.32 4.91
CA ILE A 189 -10.23 9.01 5.56
C ILE A 189 -10.37 7.96 4.46
N ILE A 190 -9.37 7.10 4.32
CA ILE A 190 -9.27 6.11 3.26
C ILE A 190 -9.56 4.73 3.87
N VAL A 191 -10.68 4.14 3.47
CA VAL A 191 -11.09 2.81 3.93
C VAL A 191 -10.97 1.83 2.78
N LEU A 192 -10.19 0.76 2.98
CA LEU A 192 -10.07 -0.34 2.05
C LEU A 192 -11.01 -1.48 2.46
N LEU A 193 -11.76 -1.97 1.48
CA LEU A 193 -12.63 -3.14 1.59
C LEU A 193 -12.10 -4.22 0.64
N VAL A 194 -11.79 -5.38 1.20
CA VAL A 194 -11.38 -6.59 0.48
C VAL A 194 -12.41 -7.68 0.76
N THR A 195 -12.81 -8.43 -0.26
CA THR A 195 -13.79 -9.52 -0.11
C THR A 195 -13.34 -10.50 0.97
N GLY A 196 -14.21 -10.78 1.95
CA GLY A 196 -13.90 -11.72 3.04
C GLY A 196 -12.99 -11.19 4.14
N GLN A 197 -12.52 -9.93 4.08
CA GLN A 197 -11.68 -9.31 5.11
C GLN A 197 -12.42 -8.16 5.82
N PRO A 198 -12.09 -7.87 7.10
CA PRO A 198 -12.62 -6.70 7.77
C PRO A 198 -12.18 -5.41 7.07
N LYS A 199 -13.04 -4.39 7.12
CA LYS A 199 -12.72 -3.05 6.61
C LYS A 199 -11.52 -2.50 7.38
N ARG A 200 -10.58 -1.88 6.68
CA ARG A 200 -9.37 -1.30 7.30
C ARG A 200 -9.12 0.11 6.80
N THR A 201 -8.73 0.99 7.71
CA THR A 201 -8.23 2.32 7.36
C THR A 201 -6.78 2.19 6.88
N VAL A 202 -6.45 2.85 5.78
CA VAL A 202 -5.12 2.79 5.14
C VAL A 202 -4.58 4.19 4.88
N SER A 203 -3.27 4.32 4.73
CA SER A 203 -2.59 5.58 4.37
C SER A 203 -2.35 5.67 2.86
N LEU A 204 -1.99 6.87 2.37
CA LEU A 204 -1.63 7.08 0.97
C LEU A 204 -0.44 6.20 0.51
N ASP A 205 0.46 5.85 1.42
CA ASP A 205 1.64 5.05 1.09
C ASP A 205 1.38 3.54 1.13
N THR A 206 0.19 3.12 1.56
CA THR A 206 -0.16 1.70 1.67
C THR A 206 -0.18 1.05 0.28
N MET A 207 0.41 -0.14 0.17
CA MET A 207 0.31 -1.00 -1.01
C MET A 207 -0.90 -1.92 -0.89
N ILE A 208 -1.74 -1.94 -1.93
CA ILE A 208 -2.92 -2.81 -2.04
C ILE A 208 -2.55 -3.99 -2.93
N ASP A 209 -2.82 -5.20 -2.46
CA ASP A 209 -2.80 -6.42 -3.26
C ASP A 209 -4.18 -6.66 -3.87
N LEU A 210 -4.24 -6.81 -5.19
CA LEU A 210 -5.47 -7.02 -5.97
C LEU A 210 -5.69 -8.50 -6.34
N ALA A 211 -4.93 -9.44 -5.75
CA ALA A 211 -5.09 -10.86 -6.01
C ALA A 211 -6.30 -11.52 -5.35
N THR A 212 -7.03 -10.82 -4.47
CA THR A 212 -8.17 -11.46 -3.79
C THR A 212 -9.35 -11.58 -4.76
N PRO A 213 -10.00 -12.76 -4.87
CA PRO A 213 -11.16 -12.90 -5.73
C PRO A 213 -12.27 -11.87 -5.40
N GLY A 214 -12.59 -11.03 -6.38
CA GLY A 214 -13.51 -9.91 -6.25
C GLY A 214 -12.93 -8.62 -6.79
N ILE A 215 -13.61 -7.50 -6.57
CA ILE A 215 -13.08 -6.16 -6.85
C ILE A 215 -12.87 -5.49 -5.50
N GLU A 216 -11.62 -5.23 -5.13
CA GLU A 216 -11.29 -4.42 -3.97
C GLU A 216 -11.85 -3.02 -4.13
N ARG A 217 -12.26 -2.42 -3.01
CA ARG A 217 -12.85 -1.07 -3.01
C ARG A 217 -12.13 -0.14 -2.06
N ILE A 218 -11.73 1.02 -2.54
CA ILE A 218 -11.39 2.17 -1.72
C ILE A 218 -12.64 3.03 -1.56
N ARG A 219 -13.01 3.32 -0.31
CA ARG A 219 -13.99 4.35 0.02
C ARG A 219 -13.27 5.53 0.64
N LEU A 220 -13.51 6.68 0.04
CA LEU A 220 -13.07 7.96 0.53
C LEU A 220 -14.20 8.61 1.30
N MET A 221 -13.91 9.02 2.52
CA MET A 221 -14.76 9.91 3.29
C MET A 221 -13.95 11.19 3.49
N PRO A 222 -14.48 12.37 3.11
CA PRO A 222 -13.91 13.62 3.57
C PRO A 222 -13.71 13.54 5.07
N ASP A 223 -12.52 13.92 5.54
CA ASP A 223 -12.23 14.06 6.97
C ASP A 223 -13.19 15.05 7.66
N LYS A 224 -13.92 15.86 6.86
CA LYS A 224 -15.08 16.66 7.26
C LYS A 224 -16.28 16.43 6.34
N ILE A 225 -17.14 15.46 6.65
CA ILE A 225 -18.54 15.45 6.18
C ILE A 225 -19.39 16.14 7.25
N ASN A 226 -19.95 17.29 6.92
CA ASN A 226 -20.94 17.98 7.74
C ASN A 226 -22.33 17.45 7.34
N ASN A 227 -22.87 16.50 8.10
CA ASN A 227 -24.30 16.23 8.18
C ASN A 227 -24.56 15.58 9.55
N GLY A 228 -25.47 16.19 10.30
CA GLY A 228 -25.72 15.93 11.72
C GLY A 228 -25.94 14.47 12.09
N ASP A 229 -25.56 14.19 13.33
CA ASP A 229 -25.71 12.97 14.13
C ASP A 229 -24.73 11.82 13.87
N GLY A 230 -23.61 11.90 14.61
CA GLY A 230 -22.62 10.84 14.77
C GLY A 230 -21.23 11.40 15.12
N GLN A 231 -21.09 12.07 16.27
CA GLN A 231 -19.82 12.69 16.72
C GLN A 231 -18.68 11.66 16.77
N SER A 232 -17.81 11.68 15.76
CA SER A 232 -16.45 11.12 15.91
C SER A 232 -15.65 12.13 16.73
N MET A 233 -15.22 11.71 17.92
CA MET A 233 -14.65 12.61 18.92
C MET A 233 -13.33 13.23 18.41
N ARG A 234 -13.29 14.55 18.25
CA ARG A 234 -12.14 15.27 17.68
C ARG A 234 -10.92 15.23 18.62
N ARG A 235 -9.71 15.01 18.10
CA ARG A 235 -8.44 14.98 18.85
C ARG A 235 -7.33 15.71 18.09
N ASN A 236 -7.49 17.02 17.90
CA ASN A 236 -6.60 17.85 17.09
C ASN A 236 -5.27 18.19 17.76
N PHE A 237 -5.18 18.11 19.09
CA PHE A 237 -3.94 18.29 19.83
C PHE A 237 -3.81 17.25 20.94
N GLU A 238 -2.58 16.99 21.36
CA GLU A 238 -2.27 16.03 22.42
C GLU A 238 -2.39 16.65 23.81
N LEU A 239 -2.94 15.88 24.75
CA LEU A 239 -2.97 16.19 26.18
C LEU A 239 -1.97 15.31 26.93
N LEU A 240 -1.68 15.66 28.18
CA LEU A 240 -0.83 14.83 29.01
C LEU A 240 -1.47 13.44 29.21
N PRO A 241 -0.68 12.35 29.27
CA PRO A 241 -1.23 11.00 29.48
C PRO A 241 -2.14 10.88 30.70
N LYS A 242 -1.82 11.59 31.81
CA LYS A 242 -2.65 11.63 33.03
C LYS A 242 -4.04 12.24 32.78
N ASP A 243 -4.12 13.25 31.93
CA ASP A 243 -5.38 13.93 31.60
C ASP A 243 -6.24 13.05 30.70
N VAL A 244 -5.64 12.38 29.72
CA VAL A 244 -6.34 11.43 28.85
C VAL A 244 -6.96 10.28 29.66
N VAL A 245 -6.24 9.73 30.63
CA VAL A 245 -6.76 8.67 31.52
C VAL A 245 -7.97 9.16 32.32
N TYR A 246 -7.89 10.36 32.90
CA TYR A 246 -9.00 10.99 33.61
C TYR A 246 -10.21 11.22 32.71
N LEU A 247 -10.00 11.83 31.54
CA LEU A 247 -11.06 12.18 30.59
C LEU A 247 -11.73 10.93 30.01
N ASN A 248 -10.97 9.89 29.65
CA ASN A 248 -11.55 8.64 29.16
C ASN A 248 -12.42 7.95 30.22
N ARG A 249 -12.08 8.10 31.51
CA ARG A 249 -12.84 7.49 32.61
C ARG A 249 -14.13 8.23 32.91
N LEU A 250 -14.10 9.56 32.98
CA LEU A 250 -15.24 10.37 33.47
C LEU A 250 -16.01 11.09 32.36
N HIS A 251 -15.37 11.34 31.22
CA HIS A 251 -15.93 12.11 30.11
C HIS A 251 -15.62 11.43 28.77
N PRO A 252 -16.05 10.17 28.53
CA PRO A 252 -15.62 9.38 27.38
C PRO A 252 -15.88 10.05 26.02
N GLY A 253 -16.80 11.02 25.95
CA GLY A 253 -17.09 11.84 24.77
C GLY A 253 -16.30 13.14 24.63
N TRP A 254 -15.25 13.38 25.43
CA TRP A 254 -14.46 14.61 25.35
C TRP A 254 -13.90 14.85 23.93
N GLU A 255 -13.54 16.08 23.60
CA GLU A 255 -12.91 16.47 22.34
C GLU A 255 -11.72 17.41 22.60
N ALA A 256 -10.64 17.28 21.83
CA ALA A 256 -9.56 18.26 21.74
C ALA A 256 -9.66 18.93 20.37
N ILE A 257 -9.98 20.21 20.34
CA ILE A 257 -10.19 21.02 19.15
C ILE A 257 -9.11 22.09 19.09
N GLU A 258 -8.47 22.25 17.93
CA GLU A 258 -7.55 23.35 17.68
C GLU A 258 -8.14 24.24 16.59
N GLU A 259 -8.40 25.50 16.92
CA GLU A 259 -9.05 26.48 16.06
C GLU A 259 -8.39 27.85 16.26
N ASN A 260 -7.94 28.47 15.17
CA ASN A 260 -7.26 29.77 15.20
C ASN A 260 -6.12 29.83 16.23
N GLU A 261 -5.25 28.80 16.23
CA GLU A 261 -4.13 28.61 17.17
C GLU A 261 -4.56 28.50 18.65
N THR A 262 -5.86 28.40 18.92
CA THR A 262 -6.43 28.20 20.25
C THR A 262 -6.81 26.74 20.43
N ARG A 263 -6.35 26.14 21.53
CA ARG A 263 -6.65 24.76 21.88
C ARG A 263 -7.79 24.71 22.89
N TRP A 264 -8.82 23.96 22.57
CA TRP A 264 -10.04 23.79 23.35
C TRP A 264 -10.22 22.32 23.73
N LEU A 265 -10.32 22.04 25.02
CA LEU A 265 -10.89 20.78 25.49
C LEU A 265 -12.40 20.99 25.65
N VAL A 266 -13.21 20.17 24.98
CA VAL A 266 -14.67 20.24 25.01
C VAL A 266 -15.25 18.96 25.61
N LEU A 267 -16.22 19.10 26.51
CA LEU A 267 -16.95 18.03 27.16
C LEU A 267 -18.43 18.13 26.74
N PRO A 268 -18.90 17.35 25.75
CA PRO A 268 -20.21 17.55 25.13
C PRO A 268 -21.43 17.30 26.04
N GLN A 269 -21.28 16.47 27.08
CA GLN A 269 -22.38 16.04 27.96
C GLN A 269 -21.98 16.17 29.44
N TYR A 270 -21.57 17.37 29.86
CA TYR A 270 -21.24 17.65 31.25
C TYR A 270 -22.54 17.76 32.07
N ARG A 271 -22.69 16.95 33.12
CA ARG A 271 -23.88 16.95 33.99
C ARG A 271 -23.81 18.11 34.97
N LEU A 272 -24.92 18.82 35.12
CA LEU A 272 -25.05 19.95 36.04
C LEU A 272 -25.71 19.49 37.35
N PRO A 273 -25.47 20.20 38.47
CA PRO A 273 -26.24 19.99 39.69
C PRO A 273 -27.70 20.44 39.51
N LEU A 274 -28.58 19.96 40.39
CA LEU A 274 -29.98 20.40 40.40
C LEU A 274 -30.06 21.90 40.74
N GLY A 275 -30.85 22.64 39.95
CA GLY A 275 -31.02 24.10 40.11
C GLY A 275 -30.82 24.89 38.83
N TYR A 276 -30.26 24.27 37.78
CA TYR A 276 -30.25 24.81 36.42
C TYR A 276 -31.49 24.40 35.63
N THR A 277 -31.80 25.14 34.56
CA THR A 277 -32.92 24.87 33.64
C THR A 277 -32.66 23.69 32.69
N VAL A 278 -31.42 23.19 32.63
CA VAL A 278 -31.00 22.03 31.82
C VAL A 278 -30.18 21.07 32.68
N GLU A 279 -30.29 19.77 32.42
CA GLU A 279 -29.56 18.74 33.18
C GLU A 279 -28.11 18.57 32.73
N THR A 280 -27.83 18.89 31.46
CA THR A 280 -26.50 18.75 30.85
C THR A 280 -26.17 19.97 30.02
N THR A 281 -24.89 20.30 29.95
CA THR A 281 -24.35 21.34 29.07
C THR A 281 -23.05 20.87 28.42
N MET A 282 -22.61 21.60 27.40
CA MET A 282 -21.28 21.46 26.86
C MET A 282 -20.34 22.39 27.62
N VAL A 283 -19.28 21.83 28.23
CA VAL A 283 -18.21 22.62 28.86
C VAL A 283 -17.02 22.67 27.92
N ALA A 284 -16.44 23.86 27.71
CA ALA A 284 -15.16 24.02 27.05
C ALA A 284 -14.16 24.69 27.99
N VAL A 285 -12.89 24.29 27.91
CA VAL A 285 -11.76 24.92 28.60
C VAL A 285 -10.64 25.19 27.62
N ARG A 286 -10.01 26.36 27.72
CA ARG A 286 -8.90 26.74 26.85
C ARG A 286 -7.60 26.16 27.41
N VAL A 287 -6.89 25.36 26.63
CA VAL A 287 -5.63 24.72 27.04
C VAL A 287 -4.44 25.51 26.45
N PRO A 288 -3.75 26.37 27.22
CA PRO A 288 -2.70 27.23 26.67
C PRO A 288 -1.54 26.41 26.11
N GLY A 289 -0.91 26.85 25.02
CA GLY A 289 0.25 26.21 24.36
C GLY A 289 1.27 25.56 25.30
N PRO A 290 1.77 26.29 26.32
CA PRO A 290 2.77 25.77 27.26
C PRO A 290 2.22 24.89 28.40
N TYR A 291 0.93 24.53 28.43
CA TYR A 291 0.37 23.65 29.45
C TYR A 291 1.19 22.34 29.60
N PRO A 292 1.53 21.91 30.84
CA PRO A 292 1.07 22.43 32.13
C PRO A 292 1.91 23.56 32.73
N ALA A 293 2.96 24.05 32.04
CA ALA A 293 3.76 25.18 32.52
C ALA A 293 2.94 26.48 32.60
N ALA A 294 1.95 26.64 31.71
CA ALA A 294 0.93 27.69 31.78
C ALA A 294 -0.37 27.15 32.38
N GLU A 295 -1.07 28.00 33.14
CA GLU A 295 -2.31 27.65 33.82
C GLU A 295 -3.51 27.54 32.89
N ILE A 296 -4.44 26.61 33.18
CA ILE A 296 -5.78 26.62 32.58
C ILE A 296 -6.63 27.59 33.39
N ASP A 297 -7.26 28.53 32.69
CA ASP A 297 -8.05 29.60 33.28
C ASP A 297 -9.44 29.68 32.64
N MET A 298 -10.44 29.99 33.48
CA MET A 298 -11.86 30.08 33.12
C MET A 298 -12.45 28.78 32.54
N PHE A 299 -13.76 28.79 32.32
CA PHE A 299 -14.45 27.78 31.52
C PHE A 299 -15.61 28.41 30.75
N TYR A 300 -16.19 27.65 29.84
CA TYR A 300 -17.19 28.14 28.91
C TYR A 300 -18.32 27.12 28.77
N CYS A 301 -19.57 27.59 28.71
CA CYS A 301 -20.75 26.72 28.62
C CYS A 301 -21.58 26.98 27.36
N TYR A 302 -22.09 25.90 26.75
CA TYR A 302 -23.07 25.97 25.66
C TYR A 302 -24.17 24.92 25.83
N PRO A 303 -25.46 25.30 25.79
CA PRO A 303 -25.96 26.68 25.71
C PRO A 303 -25.63 27.49 26.98
N PRO A 304 -25.78 28.83 26.95
CA PRO A 304 -25.68 29.66 28.15
C PRO A 304 -26.59 29.14 29.28
N LEU A 305 -26.05 29.07 30.49
CA LEU A 305 -26.75 28.50 31.63
C LEU A 305 -27.69 29.52 32.28
N VAL A 306 -28.85 29.03 32.71
CA VAL A 306 -29.87 29.80 33.41
C VAL A 306 -30.32 29.01 34.63
N LEU A 307 -30.39 29.68 35.79
CA LEU A 307 -30.90 29.10 37.03
C LEU A 307 -32.41 28.97 36.98
N ALA A 308 -32.95 27.86 37.51
CA ALA A 308 -34.39 27.63 37.62
C ALA A 308 -35.10 28.67 38.51
N SER A 309 -34.36 29.32 39.43
CA SER A 309 -34.85 30.44 40.23
C SER A 309 -35.02 31.75 39.44
N GLY A 310 -34.47 31.83 38.22
CA GLY A 310 -34.40 33.05 37.44
C GLY A 310 -33.33 34.06 37.90
N ALA A 311 -32.56 33.74 38.94
CA ALA A 311 -31.45 34.58 39.38
C ALA A 311 -30.37 34.69 38.29
N GLN A 312 -29.76 35.87 38.18
CA GLN A 312 -28.66 36.08 37.24
C GLN A 312 -27.37 35.48 37.78
N ILE A 313 -26.64 34.81 36.90
CA ILE A 313 -25.31 34.29 37.22
C ILE A 313 -24.29 35.41 37.00
N PRO A 314 -23.51 35.80 38.01
CA PRO A 314 -22.57 36.91 37.88
C PRO A 314 -21.37 36.55 37.01
N GLN A 315 -20.86 37.55 36.29
CA GLN A 315 -19.65 37.47 35.45
C GLN A 315 -19.73 36.42 34.33
N THR A 316 -20.90 36.30 33.69
CA THR A 316 -21.14 35.41 32.54
C THR A 316 -21.75 36.10 31.32
N SER A 317 -21.54 37.41 31.17
CA SER A 317 -22.15 38.23 30.11
C SER A 317 -21.39 38.24 28.78
N THR A 318 -20.20 37.62 28.71
CA THR A 318 -19.37 37.59 27.50
C THR A 318 -19.53 36.27 26.77
N GLY A 319 -19.60 36.32 25.44
CA GLY A 319 -19.63 35.16 24.56
C GLY A 319 -18.29 34.95 23.83
N VAL A 320 -17.92 33.69 23.59
CA VAL A 320 -16.78 33.32 22.73
C VAL A 320 -17.25 32.32 21.68
N ASP A 321 -16.80 32.51 20.42
CA ASP A 321 -17.06 31.54 19.36
C ASP A 321 -16.09 30.36 19.48
N ILE A 322 -16.63 29.15 19.56
CA ILE A 322 -15.87 27.90 19.55
C ILE A 322 -16.58 26.93 18.60
N GLY A 323 -15.94 26.60 17.48
CA GLY A 323 -16.51 25.72 16.46
C GLY A 323 -17.84 26.21 15.88
N GLY A 324 -18.02 27.53 15.74
CA GLY A 324 -19.24 28.16 15.22
C GLY A 324 -20.40 28.20 16.22
N ARG A 325 -20.15 27.95 17.50
CA ARG A 325 -21.13 28.08 18.59
C ARG A 325 -20.70 29.18 19.54
N GLN A 326 -21.66 29.98 19.97
CA GLN A 326 -21.44 31.05 20.93
C GLN A 326 -21.53 30.52 22.37
N PHE A 327 -20.39 30.25 22.98
CA PHE A 327 -20.30 29.80 24.37
C PHE A 327 -20.38 30.98 25.32
N GLN A 328 -21.10 30.81 26.42
CA GLN A 328 -21.07 31.72 27.56
C GLN A 328 -19.77 31.55 28.34
N GLN A 329 -18.99 32.62 28.48
CA GLN A 329 -17.76 32.62 29.27
C GLN A 329 -18.07 32.71 30.76
N TRP A 330 -17.35 31.93 31.57
CA TRP A 330 -17.38 31.99 33.03
C TRP A 330 -16.03 32.45 33.56
N SER A 331 -15.97 33.72 33.98
CA SER A 331 -14.76 34.33 34.55
C SER A 331 -14.57 33.88 36.01
N ARG A 332 -14.13 32.63 36.17
CA ARG A 332 -13.78 32.01 37.45
C ARG A 332 -12.29 31.67 37.41
N HIS A 333 -11.53 32.34 38.26
CA HIS A 333 -10.06 32.34 38.26
C HIS A 333 -9.53 31.73 39.55
N ARG A 334 -8.29 31.24 39.51
CA ARG A 334 -7.50 30.95 40.72
C ARG A 334 -6.85 32.23 41.21
N ASP A 335 -6.50 32.26 42.49
CA ASP A 335 -5.60 33.30 42.99
C ASP A 335 -4.22 33.18 42.34
N ALA A 336 -3.55 34.30 42.13
CA ALA A 336 -2.26 34.35 41.47
C ALA A 336 -1.22 33.48 42.21
N GLY A 337 -0.51 32.65 41.45
CA GLY A 337 0.54 31.76 41.98
C GLY A 337 0.05 30.45 42.60
N VAL A 338 -1.27 30.17 42.58
CA VAL A 338 -1.82 28.90 43.07
C VAL A 338 -1.53 27.74 42.11
N TRP A 339 -1.51 27.99 40.80
CA TRP A 339 -1.21 26.95 39.81
C TRP A 339 0.22 26.40 39.95
N SER A 340 0.33 25.08 40.11
CA SER A 340 1.60 24.36 40.15
C SER A 340 1.69 23.39 38.97
N PRO A 341 2.56 23.63 37.97
CA PRO A 341 2.74 22.69 36.83
C PRO A 341 3.08 21.25 37.22
N ALA A 342 3.61 21.05 38.44
CA ALA A 342 3.94 19.74 38.98
C ALA A 342 2.71 18.98 39.51
N HIS A 343 1.69 19.68 40.02
CA HIS A 343 0.55 19.08 40.73
C HIS A 343 -0.78 19.30 40.02
N ASP A 344 -0.94 20.45 39.37
CA ASP A 344 -2.16 20.82 38.66
C ASP A 344 -2.24 20.20 37.26
N CYS A 345 -3.49 20.03 36.82
CA CYS A 345 -3.83 19.40 35.56
C CYS A 345 -5.30 19.66 35.18
N ILE A 346 -5.79 19.04 34.11
CA ILE A 346 -7.21 19.16 33.71
C ILE A 346 -8.12 18.67 34.84
N LEU A 347 -7.77 17.60 35.55
CA LEU A 347 -8.57 17.10 36.67
C LEU A 347 -8.74 18.18 37.76
N THR A 348 -7.66 18.82 38.20
CA THR A 348 -7.75 19.87 39.24
C THR A 348 -8.44 21.12 38.71
N HIS A 349 -8.34 21.39 37.40
CA HIS A 349 -9.12 22.45 36.75
C HIS A 349 -10.63 22.15 36.75
N MET A 350 -11.02 20.92 36.41
CA MET A 350 -12.43 20.51 36.43
C MET A 350 -13.04 20.54 37.83
N GLY A 351 -12.24 20.36 38.89
CA GLY A 351 -12.70 20.60 40.26
C GLY A 351 -13.10 22.06 40.52
N LEU A 352 -12.39 23.04 39.92
CA LEU A 352 -12.82 24.46 39.97
C LEU A 352 -14.11 24.69 39.20
N VAL A 353 -14.27 24.03 38.04
CA VAL A 353 -15.50 24.13 37.23
C VAL A 353 -16.69 23.59 38.03
N GLU A 354 -16.55 22.41 38.63
CA GLU A 354 -17.58 21.78 39.45
C GLU A 354 -17.98 22.65 40.64
N GLU A 355 -17.02 23.14 41.41
CA GLU A 355 -17.27 24.04 42.55
C GLU A 355 -17.97 25.33 42.10
N SER A 356 -17.54 25.91 40.97
CA SER A 356 -18.14 27.12 40.41
C SER A 356 -19.61 26.92 40.04
N LEU A 357 -19.97 25.75 39.52
CA LEU A 357 -21.35 25.43 39.15
C LEU A 357 -22.21 25.11 40.39
N ASN A 358 -21.67 24.39 41.37
CA ASN A 358 -22.38 24.09 42.62
C ASN A 358 -22.73 25.34 43.42
N ARG A 359 -21.80 26.30 43.50
CA ARG A 359 -21.99 27.54 44.24
C ARG A 359 -23.21 28.36 43.77
N GLU A 360 -23.50 28.37 42.47
CA GLU A 360 -24.62 29.14 41.92
C GLU A 360 -26.00 28.54 42.23
N VAL A 361 -26.03 27.26 42.62
CA VAL A 361 -27.25 26.57 43.07
C VAL A 361 -27.31 26.37 44.60
N GLY A 362 -26.34 26.94 45.33
CA GLY A 362 -26.30 26.91 46.79
C GLY A 362 -25.84 25.59 47.39
N LEU A 363 -25.01 24.83 46.65
CA LEU A 363 -24.37 23.60 47.11
C LEU A 363 -22.91 23.83 47.53
#